data_AF-A0A8K0RSV1-F1
#
_entry.id   AF-A0A8K0RSV1-F1
#
_cell.length_a   1.000
_cell.length_b   1.000
_cell.length_c   1.000
_cell.angle_alpha   90.00
_cell.angle_beta   90.00
_cell.angle_gamma   90.00
#
_symmetry.space_group_name_H-M   'P 1'
#
loop_
_entity.id
_entity.type
_entity.pdbx_description
1 polymer ?
#
loop_
_entity_poly.entity_id
_entity_poly.type
_entity_poly.pdbx_seq_one_letter_code
_entity_poly.pdbx_strand_id
1 'polypeptide(L)'
;NDVDALRAVLEEYQIETVLCALAIHIIGVGQSFLNLIQAADKTTYTKRFMTSTWAARASFSIHGFQYVESSAKLQDTRLEWTALNLGWLLDYYAMPRVDTYIPQTTFAVDKANKHPSVPGDGKQIMTFTYT
;
A
#
# COMPACT_ATOMS: atom_id res chain seq x y z
N ASN A 1 -15.08 10.28 4.26
CA ASN A 1 -15.98 9.37 5.00
C ASN A 1 -17.33 9.15 4.35
N ASP A 2 -17.59 9.68 3.15
CA ASP A 2 -18.87 9.48 2.46
C ASP A 2 -18.69 8.50 1.29
N VAL A 3 -19.26 7.31 1.43
CA VAL A 3 -19.16 6.23 0.44
C VAL A 3 -20.00 6.53 -0.80
N ASP A 4 -21.17 7.17 -0.64
CA ASP A 4 -22.08 7.40 -1.74
C ASP A 4 -21.61 8.58 -2.60
N ALA A 5 -20.98 9.59 -1.98
CA ALA A 5 -20.27 10.64 -2.72
C ALA A 5 -19.09 10.07 -3.53
N LEU A 6 -18.27 9.18 -2.94
CA LEU A 6 -17.18 8.52 -3.66
C LEU A 6 -17.70 7.67 -4.83
N ARG A 7 -18.77 6.89 -4.60
CA ARG A 7 -19.44 6.11 -5.65
C ARG A 7 -19.91 7.01 -6.80
N ALA A 8 -20.54 8.15 -6.48
CA ALA A 8 -21.03 9.10 -7.48
C ALA A 8 -19.88 9.61 -8.37
N VAL A 9 -18.73 9.95 -7.78
CA VAL A 9 -17.53 10.35 -8.54
C VAL A 9 -17.03 9.21 -9.43
N LEU A 10 -16.96 7.97 -8.93
CA LEU A 10 -16.53 6.82 -9.72
C LEU A 10 -17.49 6.54 -10.90
N GLU A 11 -18.80 6.74 -10.71
CA GLU A 11 -19.82 6.59 -11.75
C GLU A 11 -19.78 7.72 -12.78
N GLU A 12 -19.65 8.98 -12.32
CA GLU A 12 -19.58 10.17 -13.18
C GLU A 12 -18.45 10.05 -14.21
N TYR A 13 -17.27 9.64 -13.75
CA TYR A 13 -16.10 9.45 -14.61
C TYR A 13 -15.98 8.03 -15.19
N GLN A 14 -16.96 7.16 -14.94
CA GLN A 14 -17.01 5.80 -15.47
C GLN A 14 -15.73 5.00 -15.20
N ILE A 15 -15.20 5.12 -13.98
CA ILE A 15 -13.90 4.52 -13.61
C ILE A 15 -14.03 3.00 -13.55
N GLU A 16 -13.38 2.33 -14.50
CA GLU A 16 -13.38 0.86 -14.58
C GLU A 16 -12.36 0.22 -13.62
N THR A 17 -11.20 0.84 -13.44
CA THR A 17 -10.10 0.31 -12.61
C THR A 17 -9.67 1.33 -11.56
N VAL A 18 -9.61 0.92 -10.30
CA VAL A 18 -9.11 1.74 -9.20
C VAL A 18 -7.72 1.26 -8.79
N LEU A 19 -6.75 2.18 -8.75
CA LEU A 19 -5.41 1.95 -8.25
C LEU A 19 -5.26 2.65 -6.89
N CYS A 20 -5.22 1.89 -5.80
CA CYS A 20 -5.07 2.45 -4.46
C CYS A 20 -3.59 2.60 -4.08
N ALA A 21 -3.17 3.81 -3.75
CA ALA A 21 -1.82 4.14 -3.27
C ALA A 21 -1.86 4.89 -1.92
N LEU A 22 -2.90 4.65 -1.13
CA LEU A 22 -3.03 5.25 0.21
C LEU A 22 -1.96 4.70 1.16
N ALA A 23 -1.36 5.59 1.94
CA ALA A 23 -0.42 5.24 3.01
C ALA A 23 -1.16 4.64 4.21
N ILE A 24 -1.45 3.33 4.16
CA ILE A 24 -2.30 2.64 5.15
C ILE A 24 -1.74 2.75 6.57
N HIS A 25 -0.42 2.86 6.73
CA HIS A 25 0.23 3.02 8.03
C HIS A 25 -0.14 4.32 8.78
N ILE A 26 -0.78 5.29 8.12
CA ILE A 26 -1.24 6.53 8.73
C ILE A 26 -2.59 6.31 9.44
N ILE A 27 -2.67 6.78 10.70
CA ILE A 27 -3.90 6.70 11.51
C ILE A 27 -5.07 7.35 10.76
N GLY A 28 -6.21 6.66 10.71
CA GLY A 28 -7.43 7.13 10.04
C GLY A 28 -7.51 6.84 8.54
N VAL A 29 -6.39 6.53 7.86
CA VAL A 29 -6.39 6.17 6.44
C VAL A 29 -7.07 4.82 6.18
N GLY A 30 -6.98 3.88 7.13
CA GLY A 30 -7.65 2.57 7.03
C GLY A 30 -9.16 2.69 6.76
N GLN A 31 -9.87 3.60 7.44
CA GLN A 31 -11.30 3.80 7.18
C GLN A 31 -11.57 4.38 5.79
N SER A 32 -10.74 5.32 5.33
CA SER A 32 -10.84 5.87 3.98
C SER A 32 -10.63 4.79 2.92
N PHE A 33 -9.72 3.85 3.18
CA PHE A 33 -9.47 2.73 2.30
C PHE A 33 -10.67 1.78 2.22
N LEU A 34 -11.26 1.40 3.36
CA LEU A 34 -12.47 0.57 3.40
C LEU A 34 -13.65 1.24 2.69
N ASN A 35 -13.82 2.55 2.87
CA ASN A 35 -14.86 3.32 2.20
C ASN A 35 -14.68 3.33 0.67
N LEU A 36 -13.44 3.43 0.19
CA LEU A 36 -13.12 3.37 -1.23
C LEU A 36 -13.43 1.99 -1.83
N ILE A 37 -13.09 0.90 -1.12
CA ILE A 37 -13.47 -0.46 -1.52
C ILE A 37 -14.99 -0.59 -1.64
N GLN A 38 -15.72 -0.10 -0.63
CA GLN A 38 -17.18 -0.18 -0.63
C GLN A 38 -17.81 0.67 -1.75
N ALA A 39 -17.28 1.85 -2.02
CA ALA A 39 -17.76 2.70 -3.11
C ALA A 39 -17.52 2.03 -4.48
N ALA A 40 -16.33 1.44 -4.68
CA ALA A 40 -15.97 0.71 -5.88
C ALA A 40 -16.83 -0.53 -6.11
N ASP A 41 -17.19 -1.29 -5.06
CA ASP A 41 -18.04 -2.47 -5.20
C ASP A 41 -19.51 -2.12 -5.48
N LYS A 42 -19.98 -0.95 -5.01
CA LYS A 42 -21.35 -0.46 -5.24
C LYS A 42 -21.58 0.03 -6.67
N THR A 43 -20.57 0.58 -7.35
CA THR A 43 -20.72 1.07 -8.72
C THR A 43 -20.83 -0.08 -9.72
N THR A 44 -21.54 0.15 -10.82
CA THR A 44 -21.62 -0.80 -11.93
C THR A 44 -20.46 -0.67 -12.92
N TYR A 45 -19.69 0.42 -12.85
CA TYR A 45 -18.57 0.69 -13.76
C TYR A 45 -17.27 0.05 -13.30
N THR A 46 -16.93 0.16 -12.01
CA THR A 46 -15.67 -0.40 -11.51
C THR A 46 -15.71 -1.94 -11.52
N LYS A 47 -14.69 -2.53 -12.15
CA LYS A 47 -14.50 -3.98 -12.27
C LYS A 47 -13.25 -4.45 -11.57
N ARG A 48 -12.19 -3.63 -11.62
CA ARG A 48 -10.86 -4.00 -11.17
C ARG A 48 -10.37 -3.08 -10.05
N PHE A 49 -9.72 -3.67 -9.04
CA PHE A 49 -9.22 -2.94 -7.88
C PHE A 49 -7.80 -3.39 -7.50
N MET A 50 -6.84 -2.47 -7.55
CA MET A 50 -5.49 -2.71 -7.01
C MET A 50 -5.41 -2.19 -5.57
N THR A 51 -5.12 -3.10 -4.63
CA THR A 51 -4.97 -2.76 -3.21
C THR A 51 -3.64 -2.05 -2.92
N SER A 52 -3.60 -1.24 -1.87
CA SER A 52 -2.42 -0.43 -1.51
C SER A 52 -1.35 -1.21 -0.74
N THR A 53 -0.88 -2.32 -1.29
CA THR A 53 0.04 -3.27 -0.64
C THR A 53 1.52 -3.07 -0.95
N TRP A 54 1.93 -1.95 -1.54
CA TRP A 54 3.24 -1.56 -2.12
C TRP A 54 4.51 -1.78 -1.25
N ALA A 55 4.61 -2.92 -0.59
CA ALA A 55 5.53 -3.29 0.46
C ALA A 55 5.65 -4.83 0.53
N ALA A 56 6.33 -5.34 1.55
CA ALA A 56 6.31 -6.76 1.87
C ALA A 56 4.90 -7.20 2.32
N ARG A 57 4.57 -8.47 2.05
CA ARG A 57 3.28 -9.04 2.45
C ARG A 57 3.13 -8.94 3.97
N ALA A 58 2.02 -8.36 4.43
CA ALA A 58 1.77 -8.17 5.85
C ALA A 58 1.76 -9.51 6.60
N SER A 59 2.51 -9.59 7.70
CA SER A 59 2.36 -10.58 8.76
C SER A 59 1.52 -10.00 9.91
N PHE A 60 1.11 -10.83 10.87
CA PHE A 60 0.38 -10.42 12.07
C PHE A 60 1.21 -9.42 12.90
N SER A 61 1.08 -8.13 12.57
CA SER A 61 1.65 -6.97 13.27
C SER A 61 0.58 -5.88 13.34
N ILE A 62 0.78 -4.88 14.20
CA ILE A 62 -0.18 -3.79 14.42
C ILE A 62 -0.60 -3.07 13.12
N HIS A 63 0.33 -2.89 12.17
CA HIS A 63 0.06 -2.30 10.85
C HIS A 63 -0.49 -3.34 9.85
N GLY A 64 -0.15 -4.62 10.06
CA GLY A 64 -0.69 -5.72 9.29
C GLY A 64 -2.19 -5.91 9.44
N PHE A 65 -2.80 -5.52 10.58
CA PHE A 65 -4.25 -5.67 10.77
C PHE A 65 -5.08 -4.88 9.76
N GLN A 66 -4.72 -3.62 9.47
CA GLN A 66 -5.43 -2.82 8.47
C GLN A 66 -5.31 -3.40 7.06
N TYR A 67 -4.16 -4.02 6.76
CA TYR A 67 -3.94 -4.77 5.53
C TYR A 67 -4.78 -6.05 5.45
N VAL A 68 -4.87 -6.79 6.57
CA VAL A 68 -5.65 -8.03 6.65
C VAL A 68 -7.15 -7.72 6.51
N GLU A 69 -7.66 -6.72 7.22
CA GLU A 69 -9.08 -6.33 7.17
C GLU A 69 -9.50 -5.87 5.76
N SER A 70 -8.70 -5.03 5.12
CA SER A 70 -8.99 -4.56 3.75
C SER A 70 -8.90 -5.69 2.71
N SER A 71 -7.94 -6.61 2.86
CA SER A 71 -7.84 -7.79 1.99
C SER A 71 -9.03 -8.72 2.17
N ALA A 72 -9.47 -8.96 3.41
CA ALA A 72 -10.68 -9.72 3.69
C ALA A 72 -11.91 -9.03 3.09
N LYS A 73 -12.01 -7.70 3.22
CA LYS A 73 -13.12 -6.94 2.64
C LYS A 73 -13.17 -7.06 1.12
N LEU A 74 -12.03 -7.00 0.42
CA LEU A 74 -11.96 -7.17 -1.03
C LEU A 74 -12.38 -8.58 -1.48
N GLN A 75 -12.12 -9.61 -0.68
CA GLN A 75 -12.57 -10.99 -0.96
C GLN A 75 -14.10 -11.12 -0.96
N ASP A 76 -14.79 -10.29 -0.18
CA ASP A 76 -16.26 -10.28 -0.10
C ASP A 76 -16.93 -9.42 -1.20
N THR A 77 -16.15 -8.78 -2.07
CA THR A 77 -16.67 -7.92 -3.16
C THR A 77 -16.80 -8.69 -4.48
N ARG A 78 -17.50 -8.08 -5.44
CA ARG A 78 -17.57 -8.59 -6.82
C ARG A 78 -16.39 -8.14 -7.69
N LEU A 79 -15.46 -7.38 -7.12
CA LEU A 79 -14.34 -6.79 -7.84
C LEU A 79 -13.28 -7.84 -8.12
N GLU A 80 -12.74 -7.83 -9.35
CA GLU A 80 -11.46 -8.48 -9.63
C GLU A 80 -10.36 -7.65 -8.95
N TRP A 81 -9.59 -8.25 -8.05
CA TRP A 81 -8.59 -7.50 -7.31
C TRP A 81 -7.19 -8.09 -7.39
N THR A 82 -6.19 -7.23 -7.24
CA THR A 82 -4.78 -7.61 -7.27
C THR A 82 -4.00 -6.86 -6.19
N ALA A 83 -3.09 -7.58 -5.53
CA ALA A 83 -2.15 -7.04 -4.56
C ALA A 83 -0.73 -7.13 -5.10
N LEU A 84 -0.03 -5.99 -5.15
CA LEU A 84 1.39 -5.94 -5.49
C LEU A 84 2.21 -5.97 -4.20
N ASN A 85 2.89 -7.10 -3.96
CA ASN A 85 3.81 -7.26 -2.83
C ASN A 85 5.24 -7.22 -3.37
N LEU A 86 5.85 -6.03 -3.39
CA LEU A 86 7.12 -5.77 -4.06
C LEU A 86 8.33 -5.79 -3.10
N GLY A 87 8.11 -6.08 -1.82
CA GLY A 87 9.17 -6.06 -0.81
C GLY A 87 9.52 -4.62 -0.42
N TRP A 88 10.80 -4.26 -0.44
CA TRP A 88 11.30 -2.93 -0.06
C TRP A 88 11.75 -2.15 -1.30
N LEU A 89 11.32 -0.89 -1.43
CA LEU A 89 11.79 -0.04 -2.54
C LEU A 89 13.22 0.44 -2.27
N LEU A 90 14.06 0.55 -3.31
CA LEU A 90 15.45 1.02 -3.13
C LEU A 90 15.55 2.53 -2.88
N ASP A 91 14.54 3.31 -3.27
CA ASP A 91 14.43 4.75 -2.99
C ASP A 91 14.61 5.10 -1.51
N TYR A 92 14.16 4.23 -0.61
CA TYR A 92 14.34 4.37 0.84
C TYR A 92 15.81 4.56 1.27
N TYR A 93 16.76 4.08 0.45
CA TYR A 93 18.22 4.15 0.68
C TYR A 93 18.97 5.02 -0.33
N ALA A 94 18.27 5.63 -1.29
CA ALA A 94 18.90 6.34 -2.39
C ALA A 94 19.38 7.75 -1.99
N MET A 95 18.75 8.35 -0.97
CA MET A 95 19.13 9.66 -0.42
C MET A 95 20.58 9.71 0.11
N PRO A 96 21.25 10.86 -0.01
CA PRO A 96 20.79 12.11 -0.61
C PRO A 96 21.06 12.20 -2.13
N ARG A 97 21.41 11.09 -2.82
CA ARG A 97 21.83 11.15 -4.24
C ARG A 97 20.69 11.10 -5.24
N VAL A 98 19.48 10.75 -4.79
CA VAL A 98 18.27 10.69 -5.61
C VAL A 98 17.21 11.50 -4.88
N ASP A 99 16.57 12.41 -5.61
CA ASP A 99 15.43 13.17 -5.12
C ASP A 99 14.20 12.26 -5.08
N THR A 100 13.62 12.09 -3.89
CA THR A 100 12.45 11.24 -3.68
C THR A 100 11.52 11.86 -2.64
N TYR A 101 10.22 11.58 -2.77
CA TYR A 101 9.20 11.97 -1.79
C TYR A 101 9.02 10.91 -0.70
N ILE A 102 9.74 9.79 -0.80
CA ILE A 102 9.71 8.71 0.18
C ILE A 102 10.64 9.07 1.35
N PRO A 103 10.21 8.89 2.62
CA PRO A 103 11.05 9.19 3.77
C PRO A 103 12.26 8.25 3.87
N GLN A 104 13.39 8.78 4.34
CA GLN A 104 14.63 8.00 4.44
C GLN A 104 14.49 6.88 5.47
N THR A 105 15.02 5.71 5.11
CA THR A 105 15.14 4.56 6.02
C THR A 105 16.61 4.22 6.22
N THR A 106 17.01 3.91 7.46
CA THR A 106 18.43 3.69 7.83
C THR A 106 18.68 2.40 8.61
N PHE A 107 17.66 1.54 8.84
CA PHE A 107 17.83 0.36 9.71
C PHE A 107 18.79 -0.69 9.15
N ALA A 108 18.99 -0.74 7.82
CA ALA A 108 19.96 -1.63 7.17
C ALA A 108 21.16 -0.86 6.63
N VAL A 109 20.92 0.26 5.93
CA VAL A 109 21.98 1.08 5.35
C VAL A 109 21.72 2.55 5.64
N ASP A 110 22.63 3.18 6.38
CA ASP A 110 22.69 4.63 6.50
C ASP A 110 23.75 5.17 5.54
N LYS A 111 23.31 5.54 4.35
CA LYS A 111 24.19 6.07 3.31
C LYS A 111 24.75 7.45 3.65
N ALA A 112 24.03 8.26 4.43
CA ALA A 112 24.48 9.58 4.84
C ALA A 112 25.67 9.48 5.81
N ASN A 113 25.57 8.56 6.78
CA ASN A 113 26.61 8.32 7.78
C ASN A 113 27.62 7.23 7.38
N LYS A 114 27.50 6.66 6.17
CA LYS A 114 28.34 5.55 5.65
C LYS A 114 28.36 4.34 6.59
N HIS A 115 27.22 4.04 7.21
CA HIS A 115 27.11 3.01 8.23
C HIS A 115 26.22 1.85 7.76
N PRO A 116 26.77 0.63 7.63
CA PRO A 116 25.97 -0.57 7.45
C PRO A 116 25.50 -1.10 8.81
N SER A 117 24.23 -1.50 8.88
CA SER A 117 23.61 -2.13 10.03
C SER A 117 23.10 -3.51 9.64
N VAL A 118 23.29 -4.49 10.51
CA VAL A 118 22.71 -5.84 10.34
C VAL A 118 21.64 -6.03 11.40
N PRO A 119 20.34 -5.99 11.02
CA PRO A 119 19.26 -6.28 11.95
C PRO A 119 19.29 -7.74 12.41
N GLY A 120 19.17 -7.98 13.71
CA GLY A 120 19.10 -9.33 14.28
C GLY A 120 20.36 -10.15 14.00
N ASP A 121 20.19 -11.37 13.47
CA ASP A 121 21.29 -12.25 13.10
C ASP A 121 21.71 -12.15 11.63
N GLY A 122 21.03 -11.29 10.85
CA GLY A 122 21.33 -11.03 9.44
C GLY A 122 21.04 -12.19 8.49
N LYS A 123 20.29 -13.21 8.92
CA LYS A 123 20.04 -14.42 8.11
C LYS A 123 18.73 -14.37 7.33
N GLN A 124 17.85 -13.42 7.64
CA GLN A 124 16.55 -13.30 6.98
C GLN A 124 16.70 -12.71 5.58
N ILE A 125 15.90 -13.22 4.65
CA ILE A 125 15.92 -12.78 3.25
C ILE A 125 15.00 -11.57 3.09
N MET A 126 15.50 -10.54 2.42
CA MET A 126 14.73 -9.37 2.03
C MET A 126 14.71 -9.24 0.51
N THR A 127 13.56 -8.87 -0.04
CA THR A 127 13.41 -8.54 -1.46
C THR A 127 13.47 -7.03 -1.63
N PHE A 128 14.37 -6.57 -2.50
CA PHE A 128 14.47 -5.18 -2.90
C PHE A 128 13.98 -5.00 -4.33
N THR A 129 13.21 -3.95 -4.57
CA THR A 129 12.72 -3.57 -5.90
C THR A 129 13.35 -2.24 -6.29
N TYR A 130 13.95 -2.20 -7.48
CA TYR A 130 14.45 -0.98 -8.08
C TYR A 130 13.25 -0.13 -8.53
N THR A 131 13.31 1.16 -8.20
CA THR A 131 12.28 2.16 -8.48
C THR A 131 12.85 3.32 -9.26
#